data_AF-A0A2R6PSV0-F1
#
_entry.id   AF-A0A2R6PSV0-F1
#
_cell.length_a   1.000
_cell.length_b   1.000
_cell.length_c   1.000
_cell.angle_alpha   90.00
_cell.angle_beta   90.00
_cell.angle_gamma   90.00
#
_symmetry.space_group_name_H-M   'P 1'
#
loop_
_entity.id
_entity.type
_entity.pdbx_description
1 polymer ?
#
loop_
_entity_poly.entity_id
_entity_poly.type
_entity_poly.pdbx_seq_one_letter_code
_entity_poly.pdbx_strand_id
1 'polypeptide(L)'
;MAMSFVKAIYTCSLSTSIFNSPPTKAMAMSSSFCNRTPNHFSGRPISSFPTKPTFSLSFKAFCSQTSASTAKADEMPVRIGFLGLGIMGSPMAQNLIKAGCDLTVWNRTKNKCDPLISLGANSGDKPLFETAAPFLDIMGKSRFFLGDVGNGAAMKLVVNMIMGSMMASFSEGLLLSEKVGLDPSVLVEVVSQGAISAPMFSMKGPSMVQSLYPTAFPLKHQQKDLRLALGLAESVSQPTPIAAAANEMYKVAKSRGLSDQDFSAVIEALKVKLQNQSD
;
A
#
# COMPACT_ATOMS: atom_id res chain seq x y z
N MET A 1 9.77 -14.31 1.02
CA MET A 1 9.50 -14.17 2.47
C MET A 1 9.99 -12.78 2.89
N ALA A 2 9.07 -11.88 3.23
CA ALA A 2 9.23 -10.56 3.88
C ALA A 2 10.35 -9.58 3.40
N MET A 3 10.06 -8.76 2.37
CA MET A 3 10.56 -7.37 2.38
C MET A 3 9.73 -6.61 3.40
N SER A 4 10.34 -6.23 4.52
CA SER A 4 9.78 -5.28 5.49
C SER A 4 9.64 -3.92 4.82
N PHE A 5 8.54 -3.76 4.09
CA PHE A 5 8.00 -2.44 3.80
C PHE A 5 7.65 -1.80 5.14
N VAL A 6 8.18 -0.61 5.42
CA VAL A 6 7.41 0.37 6.19
C VAL A 6 6.10 0.57 5.41
N LYS A 7 5.06 -0.15 5.81
CA LYS A 7 3.73 -0.11 5.18
C LYS A 7 2.90 0.94 5.92
N ALA A 8 2.84 2.14 5.36
CA ALA A 8 1.76 3.07 5.66
C ALA A 8 0.63 2.78 4.67
N ILE A 9 -0.46 2.13 5.10
CA ILE A 9 -1.67 2.00 4.27
C ILE A 9 -2.94 2.42 5.02
N TYR A 10 -3.70 3.17 4.25
CA TYR A 10 -5.05 3.68 4.30
C TYR A 10 -6.14 2.60 4.48
N THR A 11 -6.83 2.65 5.62
CA THR A 11 -8.30 2.77 5.85
C THR A 11 -9.39 1.77 5.49
N CYS A 12 -10.40 1.87 6.37
CA CYS A 12 -11.86 1.80 6.22
C CYS A 12 -12.50 0.42 6.48
N SER A 13 -13.05 0.28 7.69
CA SER A 13 -13.93 -0.81 8.11
C SER A 13 -15.32 -0.62 7.50
N LEU A 14 -15.91 -1.70 6.99
CA LEU A 14 -17.36 -1.90 7.08
C LEU A 14 -17.59 -3.03 8.08
N SER A 15 -18.30 -2.72 9.16
CA SER A 15 -18.93 -3.72 10.01
C SER A 15 -20.17 -4.28 9.30
N THR A 16 -20.37 -5.59 9.41
CA THR A 16 -21.72 -6.16 9.50
C THR A 16 -21.66 -7.28 10.51
N SER A 17 -22.55 -7.19 11.49
CA SER A 17 -22.57 -7.98 12.71
C SER A 17 -23.44 -9.23 12.59
N ILE A 18 -22.99 -10.29 13.28
CA ILE A 18 -23.75 -11.41 13.89
C ILE A 18 -24.09 -12.61 13.00
N PHE A 19 -23.43 -13.74 13.28
CA PHE A 19 -24.10 -14.98 13.70
C PHE A 19 -23.17 -15.83 14.60
N ASN A 20 -23.72 -16.28 15.73
CA ASN A 20 -23.09 -17.13 16.75
C ASN A 20 -22.91 -18.58 16.27
N SER A 21 -21.77 -19.22 16.59
CA SER A 21 -21.62 -20.55 17.23
C SER A 21 -20.21 -21.15 16.98
N PRO A 22 -19.69 -22.03 17.88
CA PRO A 22 -18.26 -22.28 18.02
C PRO A 22 -17.73 -23.39 17.07
N PRO A 23 -16.43 -23.40 16.72
CA PRO A 23 -15.89 -24.45 15.86
C PRO A 23 -15.42 -25.66 16.68
N THR A 24 -16.04 -26.82 16.45
CA THR A 24 -15.44 -28.11 16.77
C THR A 24 -14.80 -28.66 15.50
N LYS A 25 -13.46 -28.79 15.54
CA LYS A 25 -12.55 -29.60 14.70
C LYS A 25 -13.01 -30.00 13.28
N ALA A 26 -12.27 -29.47 12.29
CA ALA A 26 -12.18 -30.04 10.95
C ALA A 26 -11.45 -31.40 10.97
N MET A 27 -12.01 -32.39 10.28
CA MET A 27 -11.29 -33.46 9.61
C MET A 27 -12.06 -33.81 8.34
N ALA A 28 -11.49 -33.46 7.18
CA ALA A 28 -11.84 -34.07 5.92
C ALA A 28 -10.53 -34.52 5.26
N MET A 29 -10.30 -35.82 5.24
CA MET A 29 -9.43 -36.47 4.27
C MET A 29 -10.33 -37.13 3.23
N SER A 30 -10.05 -36.82 1.97
CA SER A 30 -10.62 -37.43 0.78
C SER A 30 -9.88 -38.71 0.42
N SER A 31 -10.62 -39.80 0.25
CA SER A 31 -10.45 -40.88 -0.75
C SER A 31 -11.69 -41.76 -0.59
N SER A 32 -12.45 -42.22 -1.58
CA SER A 32 -12.06 -42.90 -2.82
C SER A 32 -13.33 -43.22 -3.66
N PHE A 33 -13.12 -43.53 -4.94
CA PHE A 33 -13.91 -44.43 -5.80
C PHE A 33 -15.29 -44.03 -6.39
N CYS A 34 -15.25 -43.73 -7.71
CA CYS A 34 -16.14 -44.13 -8.83
C CYS A 34 -17.47 -44.85 -8.56
N ASN A 35 -18.56 -44.52 -9.29
CA ASN A 35 -18.81 -44.95 -10.69
C ASN A 35 -20.18 -44.46 -11.25
N ARG A 36 -20.28 -44.47 -12.59
CA ARG A 36 -21.49 -44.50 -13.47
C ARG A 36 -22.20 -43.19 -13.88
N THR A 37 -22.09 -42.90 -15.18
CA THR A 37 -23.10 -42.31 -16.09
C THR A 37 -24.07 -43.43 -16.56
N PRO A 38 -25.09 -43.24 -17.46
CA PRO A 38 -25.43 -42.05 -18.28
C PRO A 38 -26.94 -41.78 -18.56
N ASN A 39 -27.16 -40.72 -19.37
CA ASN A 39 -28.16 -40.54 -20.45
C ASN A 39 -29.51 -39.80 -20.22
N HIS A 40 -29.67 -38.79 -21.09
CA HIS A 40 -30.80 -38.48 -22.00
C HIS A 40 -31.74 -37.27 -21.75
N PHE A 41 -31.62 -36.30 -22.69
CA PHE A 41 -32.66 -35.61 -23.49
C PHE A 41 -33.45 -34.34 -23.02
N SER A 42 -33.14 -33.25 -23.74
CA SER A 42 -34.00 -32.28 -24.48
C SER A 42 -35.13 -31.45 -23.81
N GLY A 43 -34.98 -30.10 -23.85
CA GLY A 43 -35.85 -29.19 -24.64
C GLY A 43 -37.04 -28.40 -24.02
N ARG A 44 -36.81 -27.10 -23.69
CA ARG A 44 -37.68 -25.86 -23.76
C ARG A 44 -39.09 -25.82 -23.06
N PRO A 45 -39.82 -24.67 -22.87
CA PRO A 45 -39.53 -23.21 -22.84
C PRO A 45 -40.23 -22.35 -21.70
N ILE A 46 -39.85 -21.05 -21.61
CA ILE A 46 -40.55 -19.76 -21.26
C ILE A 46 -41.72 -19.69 -20.23
N SER A 47 -41.60 -18.72 -19.30
CA SER A 47 -42.60 -17.79 -18.68
C SER A 47 -42.36 -17.71 -17.16
N SER A 48 -42.54 -16.63 -16.39
CA SER A 48 -43.13 -15.29 -16.50
C SER A 48 -42.67 -14.49 -15.26
N PHE A 49 -42.40 -13.19 -15.40
CA PHE A 49 -42.16 -12.28 -14.27
C PHE A 49 -43.44 -12.08 -13.42
N PRO A 50 -43.35 -12.01 -12.07
CA PRO A 50 -44.39 -11.40 -11.27
C PRO A 50 -44.04 -9.97 -10.85
N THR A 51 -45.06 -9.12 -10.97
CA THR A 51 -45.14 -7.69 -10.68
C THR A 51 -45.33 -7.38 -9.19
N LYS A 52 -44.90 -6.17 -8.80
CA LYS A 52 -44.99 -5.55 -7.46
C LYS A 52 -46.42 -5.54 -6.88
N PRO A 53 -46.60 -5.65 -5.54
CA PRO A 53 -47.83 -5.22 -4.90
C PRO A 53 -47.75 -3.75 -4.46
N THR A 54 -48.76 -2.99 -4.89
CA THR A 54 -49.12 -1.65 -4.46
C THR A 54 -49.73 -1.73 -3.06
N PHE A 55 -49.27 -0.92 -2.10
CA PHE A 55 -49.97 -0.77 -0.81
C PHE A 55 -50.38 0.68 -0.58
N SER A 56 -51.66 0.81 -0.22
CA SER A 56 -52.46 2.03 -0.10
C SER A 56 -52.07 2.85 1.13
N LEU A 57 -51.87 4.15 0.95
CA LEU A 57 -51.71 5.14 2.01
C LEU A 57 -53.08 5.42 2.67
N SER A 58 -53.16 5.30 3.99
CA SER A 58 -54.26 5.91 4.76
C SER A 58 -53.66 6.90 5.76
N PHE A 59 -53.95 8.18 5.52
CA PHE A 59 -53.58 9.30 6.40
C PHE A 59 -54.50 9.30 7.62
N LYS A 60 -53.94 9.18 8.82
CA LYS A 60 -54.57 9.70 10.03
C LYS A 60 -53.62 10.70 10.69
N ALA A 61 -53.99 11.97 10.58
CA ALA A 61 -53.46 13.02 11.41
C ALA A 61 -53.90 12.77 12.86
N PHE A 62 -52.94 12.64 13.77
CA PHE A 62 -53.19 12.72 15.20
C PHE A 62 -52.16 13.67 15.79
N CYS A 63 -52.62 14.89 16.06
CA CYS A 63 -51.88 15.88 16.84
C CYS A 63 -52.45 15.82 18.26
N SER A 64 -51.61 15.48 19.25
CA SER A 64 -51.40 16.31 20.44
C SER A 64 -50.47 15.57 21.41
N GLN A 65 -49.39 16.24 21.79
CA GLN A 65 -49.01 16.57 23.17
C GLN A 65 -47.48 16.63 23.29
N THR A 66 -47.02 17.84 23.57
CA THR A 66 -45.73 18.16 24.15
C THR A 66 -45.59 17.46 25.49
N SER A 67 -44.61 16.56 25.57
CA SER A 67 -44.05 16.05 26.82
C SER A 67 -42.54 16.26 26.75
N ALA A 68 -42.06 17.32 27.38
CA ALA A 68 -40.66 17.46 27.71
C ALA A 68 -40.34 16.53 28.88
N SER A 69 -39.52 15.49 28.66
CA SER A 69 -38.84 14.73 29.71
C SER A 69 -37.66 13.99 29.06
N THR A 70 -36.45 14.54 29.18
CA THR A 70 -35.38 14.14 30.13
C THR A 70 -34.52 12.97 29.67
N ALA A 71 -33.21 13.20 29.79
CA ALA A 71 -32.07 12.29 29.61
C ALA A 71 -31.74 11.92 28.15
N LYS A 72 -30.89 12.74 27.51
CA LYS A 72 -29.99 12.24 26.46
C LYS A 72 -29.14 11.16 27.11
N ALA A 73 -29.36 9.92 26.68
CA ALA A 73 -28.43 8.84 26.90
C ALA A 73 -27.03 9.30 26.46
N ASP A 74 -26.03 8.87 27.21
CA ASP A 74 -24.61 9.01 26.93
C ASP A 74 -24.27 8.25 25.63
N GLU A 75 -24.69 8.81 24.50
CA GLU A 75 -24.44 8.27 23.18
C GLU A 75 -23.03 8.70 22.81
N MET A 76 -22.06 7.78 22.96
CA MET A 76 -20.67 8.06 22.63
C MET A 76 -20.59 8.62 21.20
N PRO A 77 -19.82 9.71 20.98
CA PRO A 77 -19.78 10.38 19.70
C PRO A 77 -19.41 9.40 18.58
N VAL A 78 -20.19 9.43 17.50
CA VAL A 78 -19.97 8.57 16.32
C VAL A 78 -18.57 8.85 15.77
N ARG A 79 -17.71 7.82 15.77
CA ARG A 79 -16.32 7.93 15.34
C ARG A 79 -16.18 7.69 13.84
N ILE A 80 -15.62 8.64 13.11
CA ILE A 80 -15.53 8.63 11.65
C ILE A 80 -14.09 8.87 11.20
N GLY A 81 -13.55 8.00 10.35
CA GLY A 81 -12.29 8.23 9.64
C GLY A 81 -12.54 8.85 8.26
N PHE A 82 -11.92 9.99 7.96
CA PHE A 82 -12.14 10.75 6.72
C PHE A 82 -10.83 10.99 5.97
N LEU A 83 -10.79 10.57 4.71
CA LEU A 83 -9.57 10.56 3.89
C LEU A 83 -9.71 11.46 2.68
N GLY A 84 -8.66 12.22 2.42
CA GLY A 84 -8.59 13.04 1.23
C GLY A 84 -9.27 14.38 1.46
N LEU A 85 -8.46 15.37 1.80
CA LEU A 85 -8.90 16.73 2.11
C LEU A 85 -8.73 17.61 0.87
N GLY A 86 -9.40 17.21 -0.21
CA GLY A 86 -9.47 17.96 -1.46
C GLY A 86 -10.61 18.98 -1.46
N ILE A 87 -10.90 19.56 -2.64
CA ILE A 87 -11.97 20.56 -2.83
C ILE A 87 -13.31 20.08 -2.25
N MET A 88 -13.64 18.80 -2.43
CA MET A 88 -14.87 18.22 -1.89
C MET A 88 -14.72 17.65 -0.48
N GLY A 89 -13.55 17.12 -0.15
CA GLY A 89 -13.32 16.43 1.13
C GLY A 89 -13.31 17.37 2.34
N SER A 90 -12.66 18.53 2.21
CA SER A 90 -12.58 19.52 3.30
C SER A 90 -13.95 20.02 3.79
N PRO A 91 -14.90 20.46 2.94
CA PRO A 91 -16.21 20.89 3.41
C PRO A 91 -17.05 19.74 4.00
N MET A 92 -16.93 18.51 3.48
CA MET A 92 -17.59 17.34 4.06
C MET A 92 -17.08 17.05 5.47
N ALA A 93 -15.75 17.06 5.67
CA ALA A 93 -15.15 16.89 6.98
C ALA A 93 -15.60 17.98 7.98
N GLN A 94 -15.67 19.25 7.53
CA GLN A 94 -16.20 20.33 8.38
C GLN A 94 -17.65 20.10 8.83
N ASN A 95 -18.50 19.58 7.95
CA ASN A 95 -19.89 19.30 8.29
C ASN A 95 -20.01 18.17 9.31
N LEU A 96 -19.17 17.14 9.21
CA LEU A 96 -19.12 16.05 10.19
C LEU A 96 -18.64 16.53 11.57
N ILE A 97 -17.66 17.43 11.62
CA ILE A 97 -17.22 18.07 12.87
C ILE A 97 -18.37 18.89 13.48
N LYS A 98 -19.06 19.71 12.67
CA LYS A 98 -20.22 20.51 13.12
C LYS A 98 -21.39 19.66 13.62
N ALA A 99 -21.53 18.43 13.10
CA ALA A 99 -22.54 17.48 13.56
C ALA A 99 -22.19 16.81 14.89
N GLY A 100 -21.01 17.08 15.47
CA GLY A 100 -20.57 16.52 16.74
C GLY A 100 -19.95 15.11 16.63
N CYS A 101 -19.55 14.67 15.44
CA CYS A 101 -18.86 13.40 15.26
C CYS A 101 -17.40 13.48 15.74
N ASP A 102 -16.88 12.39 16.34
CA ASP A 102 -15.44 12.23 16.59
C ASP A 102 -14.73 11.93 15.26
N LEU A 103 -14.31 12.98 14.57
CA LEU A 103 -13.73 12.89 13.23
C LEU A 103 -12.21 12.77 13.30
N THR A 104 -11.69 11.69 12.75
CA THR A 104 -10.26 11.55 12.43
C THR A 104 -10.03 11.85 10.95
N VAL A 105 -9.14 12.78 10.64
CA VAL A 105 -8.82 13.17 9.24
C VAL A 105 -7.42 12.75 8.83
N TRP A 106 -7.26 12.39 7.56
CA TRP A 106 -5.95 12.10 6.98
C TRP A 106 -5.85 12.62 5.54
N ASN A 107 -4.69 13.21 5.20
CA ASN A 107 -4.36 13.62 3.83
C ASN A 107 -2.85 13.48 3.55
N ARG A 108 -2.48 13.30 2.27
CA ARG A 108 -1.08 13.17 1.85
C ARG A 108 -0.25 14.42 2.14
N THR A 109 -0.85 15.59 2.02
CA THR A 109 -0.24 16.88 2.37
C THR A 109 -0.72 17.28 3.76
N LYS A 110 0.20 17.34 4.72
CA LYS A 110 -0.07 17.64 6.15
C LYS A 110 -0.87 18.94 6.31
N ASN A 111 -0.45 20.00 5.62
CA ASN A 111 -1.05 21.33 5.73
C ASN A 111 -2.56 21.40 5.39
N LYS A 112 -3.11 20.36 4.74
CA LYS A 112 -4.55 20.29 4.48
C LYS A 112 -5.36 19.79 5.68
N CYS A 113 -4.71 19.11 6.63
CA CYS A 113 -5.33 18.65 7.87
C CYS A 113 -5.45 19.80 8.88
N ASP A 114 -4.47 20.71 8.92
CA ASP A 114 -4.37 21.77 9.95
C ASP A 114 -5.68 22.56 10.16
N PRO A 115 -6.40 23.03 9.12
CA PRO A 115 -7.65 23.75 9.31
C PRO A 115 -8.76 22.93 9.97
N LEU A 116 -8.76 21.61 9.76
CA LEU A 116 -9.76 20.70 10.35
C LEU A 116 -9.36 20.28 11.76
N ILE A 117 -8.07 20.15 12.03
CA ILE A 117 -7.54 19.92 13.38
C ILE A 117 -7.90 21.11 14.28
N SER A 118 -7.72 22.34 13.80
CA SER A 118 -8.16 23.55 14.52
C SER A 118 -9.67 23.59 14.80
N LEU A 119 -10.47 22.87 14.01
CA LEU A 119 -11.92 22.75 14.20
C LEU A 119 -12.31 21.58 15.13
N GLY A 120 -11.34 20.80 15.63
CA GLY A 120 -11.57 19.69 16.56
C GLY A 120 -11.46 18.29 15.96
N ALA A 121 -10.94 18.15 14.73
CA ALA A 121 -10.63 16.83 14.18
C ALA A 121 -9.34 16.23 14.77
N ASN A 122 -9.35 14.93 15.00
CA ASN A 122 -8.18 14.15 15.36
C ASN A 122 -7.34 13.85 14.12
N SER A 123 -6.02 13.78 14.25
CA SER A 123 -5.15 13.37 13.14
C SER A 123 -3.93 12.61 13.65
N GLY A 124 -3.84 11.32 13.33
CA GLY A 124 -2.63 10.52 13.55
C GLY A 124 -2.07 10.58 14.98
N ASP A 125 -2.92 10.68 15.98
CA ASP A 125 -2.52 10.74 17.38
C ASP A 125 -2.22 9.34 17.94
N LYS A 126 -1.44 9.29 19.02
CA LYS A 126 -1.03 8.03 19.63
C LYS A 126 -2.24 7.18 20.10
N PRO A 127 -3.29 7.74 20.73
CA PRO A 127 -4.50 6.98 21.07
C PRO A 127 -5.17 6.28 19.88
N LEU A 128 -5.28 6.95 18.73
CA LEU A 128 -5.81 6.33 17.51
C LEU A 128 -4.89 5.24 16.97
N PHE A 129 -3.57 5.47 16.97
CA PHE A 129 -2.61 4.44 16.57
C PHE A 129 -2.74 3.17 17.42
N GLU A 130 -2.95 3.31 18.74
CA GLU A 130 -3.18 2.17 19.62
C GLU A 130 -4.56 1.54 19.43
N THR A 131 -5.58 2.33 19.13
CA THR A 131 -6.91 1.79 18.76
C THR A 131 -6.83 0.93 17.49
N ALA A 132 -6.04 1.36 16.50
CA ALA A 132 -5.84 0.65 15.25
C ALA A 132 -4.86 -0.53 15.34
N ALA A 133 -4.14 -0.65 16.46
CA ALA A 133 -3.12 -1.66 16.72
C ALA A 133 -3.48 -3.07 16.25
N PRO A 134 -4.64 -3.64 16.66
CA PRO A 134 -4.91 -5.06 16.39
C PRO A 134 -5.05 -5.33 14.90
N PHE A 135 -5.53 -4.34 14.13
CA PHE A 135 -5.64 -4.45 12.68
C PHE A 135 -4.29 -4.29 11.99
N LEU A 136 -3.43 -3.39 12.48
CA LEU A 136 -2.07 -3.22 11.97
C LEU A 136 -1.22 -4.48 12.19
N ASP A 137 -1.38 -5.13 13.34
CA ASP A 137 -0.64 -6.34 13.71
C ASP A 137 -1.06 -7.56 12.86
N ILE A 138 -2.28 -7.58 12.32
CA ILE A 138 -2.71 -8.59 11.33
C ILE A 138 -2.02 -8.37 9.98
N MET A 139 -1.83 -7.11 9.57
CA MET A 139 -1.26 -6.77 8.26
C MET A 139 0.26 -6.89 8.17
N GLY A 140 0.97 -6.82 9.30
CA GLY A 140 2.42 -6.78 9.33
C GLY A 140 3.01 -7.26 10.64
N LYS A 141 4.28 -7.69 10.60
CA LYS A 141 4.99 -8.20 11.79
C LYS A 141 5.31 -7.13 12.83
N SER A 142 5.26 -5.85 12.45
CA SER A 142 5.64 -4.73 13.30
C SER A 142 4.93 -3.46 12.87
N ARG A 143 4.69 -2.57 13.83
CA ARG A 143 4.12 -1.23 13.65
C ARG A 143 4.96 -0.21 14.39
N PHE A 144 5.14 0.97 13.80
CA PHE A 144 5.89 2.07 14.39
C PHE A 144 5.02 3.32 14.40
N PHE A 145 4.90 3.94 15.58
CA PHE A 145 4.27 5.25 15.69
C PHE A 145 5.30 6.32 15.32
N LEU A 146 5.04 7.07 14.25
CA LEU A 146 5.99 8.05 13.70
C LEU A 146 5.61 9.49 14.08
N GLY A 147 4.73 9.67 15.05
CA GLY A 147 4.24 11.00 15.45
C GLY A 147 3.30 11.59 14.39
N ASP A 148 3.53 12.87 14.09
CA ASP A 148 2.65 13.67 13.24
C ASP A 148 2.34 13.06 11.87
N VAL A 149 1.16 13.44 11.36
CA VAL A 149 0.75 13.14 9.98
C VAL A 149 1.81 13.60 9.00
N GLY A 150 2.14 12.73 8.05
CA GLY A 150 3.18 12.95 7.04
C GLY A 150 4.48 12.19 7.34
N ASN A 151 4.81 11.93 8.62
CA ASN A 151 6.07 11.26 8.97
C ASN A 151 6.15 9.82 8.44
N GLY A 152 5.03 9.11 8.32
CA GLY A 152 4.99 7.81 7.65
C GLY A 152 5.32 7.86 6.15
N ALA A 153 4.88 8.91 5.46
CA ALA A 153 5.22 9.12 4.05
C ALA A 153 6.70 9.53 3.90
N ALA A 154 7.20 10.43 4.77
CA ALA A 154 8.61 10.82 4.80
C ALA A 154 9.52 9.61 5.07
N MET A 155 9.20 8.79 6.08
CA MET A 155 9.94 7.55 6.38
C MET A 155 9.95 6.60 5.19
N LYS A 156 8.82 6.46 4.48
CA LYS A 156 8.76 5.62 3.28
C LYS A 156 9.68 6.11 2.17
N LEU A 157 9.77 7.43 1.96
CA LEU A 157 10.70 8.02 0.98
C LEU A 157 12.15 7.76 1.38
N VAL A 158 12.50 7.92 2.66
CA VAL A 158 13.85 7.61 3.17
C VAL A 158 14.21 6.14 2.93
N VAL A 159 13.31 5.21 3.26
CA VAL A 159 13.54 3.77 3.05
C VAL A 159 13.69 3.45 1.56
N ASN A 160 12.83 3.98 0.70
CA ASN A 160 12.90 3.72 -0.74
C ASN A 160 14.12 4.39 -1.39
N MET A 161 14.60 5.51 -0.85
CA MET A 161 15.86 6.14 -1.26
C MET A 161 17.06 5.24 -0.97
N ILE A 162 17.14 4.69 0.25
CA ILE A 162 18.19 3.75 0.66
C ILE A 162 18.15 2.51 -0.24
N MET A 163 16.97 1.91 -0.43
CA MET A 163 16.79 0.73 -1.29
C MET A 163 17.25 0.98 -2.74
N GLY A 164 16.86 2.11 -3.33
CA GLY A 164 17.26 2.47 -4.69
C GLY A 164 18.77 2.66 -4.83
N SER A 165 19.38 3.32 -3.85
CA SER A 165 20.82 3.58 -3.81
C SER A 165 21.62 2.27 -3.65
N MET A 166 21.18 1.39 -2.75
CA MET A 166 21.78 0.06 -2.55
C MET A 166 21.77 -0.77 -3.83
N MET A 167 20.65 -0.76 -4.57
CA MET A 167 20.54 -1.53 -5.82
C MET A 167 21.46 -0.98 -6.92
N ALA A 168 21.63 0.35 -6.98
CA ALA A 168 22.59 0.97 -7.90
C ALA A 168 24.02 0.54 -7.58
N SER A 169 24.45 0.63 -6.32
CA SER A 169 25.80 0.20 -5.90
C SER A 169 26.02 -1.31 -6.08
N PHE A 170 25.00 -2.13 -5.84
CA PHE A 170 25.08 -3.57 -6.10
C PHE A 170 25.25 -3.88 -7.60
N SER A 171 24.59 -3.10 -8.45
CA SER A 171 24.73 -3.20 -9.92
C SER A 171 26.14 -2.87 -10.38
N GLU A 172 26.77 -1.83 -9.82
CA GLU A 172 28.18 -1.50 -10.08
C GLU A 172 29.10 -2.66 -9.68
N GLY A 173 28.86 -3.26 -8.50
CA GLY A 173 29.63 -4.42 -8.02
C GLY A 173 29.55 -5.63 -8.95
N LEU A 174 28.34 -5.98 -9.42
CA LEU A 174 28.14 -7.09 -10.36
C LEU A 174 28.91 -6.85 -11.67
N LEU A 175 28.75 -5.67 -12.29
CA LEU A 175 29.42 -5.35 -13.54
C LEU A 175 30.95 -5.27 -13.39
N LEU A 176 31.44 -4.73 -12.26
CA LEU A 176 32.87 -4.69 -11.98
C LEU A 176 33.43 -6.10 -11.79
N SER A 177 32.72 -6.97 -11.06
CA SER A 177 33.15 -8.37 -10.87
C SER A 177 33.30 -9.10 -12.20
N GLU A 178 32.33 -8.95 -13.10
CA GLU A 178 32.39 -9.50 -14.45
C GLU A 178 33.59 -8.94 -15.22
N LYS A 179 33.80 -7.62 -15.14
CA LYS A 179 34.88 -6.94 -15.87
C LYS A 179 36.28 -7.38 -15.44
N VAL A 180 36.46 -7.76 -14.17
CA VAL A 180 37.73 -8.28 -13.64
C VAL A 180 37.84 -9.81 -13.72
N GLY A 181 36.89 -10.47 -14.40
CA GLY A 181 36.93 -11.91 -14.69
C GLY A 181 36.38 -12.81 -13.59
N LEU A 182 35.62 -12.27 -12.63
CA LEU A 182 34.91 -13.05 -11.62
C LEU A 182 33.50 -13.41 -12.10
N ASP A 183 32.99 -14.56 -11.66
CA ASP A 183 31.59 -14.91 -11.88
C ASP A 183 30.69 -14.05 -10.98
N PRO A 184 29.80 -13.21 -11.55
CA PRO A 184 28.87 -12.40 -10.78
C PRO A 184 27.95 -13.21 -9.87
N SER A 185 27.66 -14.47 -10.22
CA SER A 185 26.85 -15.39 -9.40
C SER A 185 27.53 -15.67 -8.07
N VAL A 186 28.85 -15.89 -8.08
CA VAL A 186 29.65 -16.09 -6.87
C VAL A 186 29.67 -14.81 -6.03
N LEU A 187 29.69 -13.62 -6.64
CA LEU A 187 29.57 -12.37 -5.88
C LEU A 187 28.24 -12.31 -5.11
N VAL A 188 27.11 -12.71 -5.73
CA VAL A 188 25.81 -12.77 -5.03
C VAL A 188 25.88 -13.68 -3.81
N GLU A 189 26.53 -14.85 -3.93
CA GLU A 189 26.71 -15.80 -2.83
C GLU A 189 27.57 -15.23 -1.69
N VAL A 190 28.73 -14.64 -2.03
CA VAL A 190 29.64 -14.02 -1.07
C VAL A 190 28.94 -12.89 -0.30
N VAL A 191 28.22 -12.00 -0.99
CA VAL A 191 27.46 -10.91 -0.37
C VAL A 191 26.37 -11.46 0.55
N SER A 192 25.71 -12.55 0.16
CA SER A 192 24.61 -13.16 0.92
C SER A 192 25.08 -13.79 2.24
N GLN A 193 26.35 -14.19 2.32
CA GLN A 193 26.97 -14.76 3.53
C GLN A 193 27.69 -13.71 4.40
N GLY A 194 27.99 -12.54 3.83
CA GLY A 194 28.71 -11.46 4.50
C GLY A 194 27.84 -10.56 5.38
N ALA A 195 28.50 -9.61 6.06
CA ALA A 195 27.85 -8.65 6.96
C ALA A 195 26.89 -7.67 6.27
N ILE A 196 27.00 -7.52 4.95
CA ILE A 196 26.14 -6.64 4.14
C ILE A 196 24.97 -7.39 3.48
N SER A 197 24.71 -8.62 3.90
CA SER A 197 23.62 -9.44 3.36
C SER A 197 22.28 -8.73 3.52
N ALA A 198 21.65 -8.45 2.39
CA ALA A 198 20.29 -7.93 2.32
C ALA A 198 19.45 -8.90 1.48
N PRO A 199 18.24 -9.31 1.92
CA PRO A 199 17.42 -10.25 1.18
C PRO A 199 17.13 -9.83 -0.27
N MET A 200 17.15 -8.53 -0.56
CA MET A 200 16.94 -8.03 -1.92
C MET A 200 18.04 -8.47 -2.89
N PHE A 201 19.30 -8.60 -2.44
CA PHE A 201 20.42 -8.96 -3.30
C PHE A 201 20.36 -10.42 -3.70
N SER A 202 20.07 -11.33 -2.76
CA SER A 202 19.90 -12.75 -3.09
C SER A 202 18.64 -13.02 -3.91
N MET A 203 17.56 -12.26 -3.68
CA MET A 203 16.33 -12.40 -4.48
C MET A 203 16.46 -11.88 -5.92
N LYS A 204 17.21 -10.79 -6.14
CA LYS A 204 17.28 -10.12 -7.45
C LYS A 204 18.57 -10.40 -8.22
N GLY A 205 19.67 -10.66 -7.52
CA GLY A 205 20.99 -10.91 -8.10
C GLY A 205 20.98 -11.94 -9.24
N PRO A 206 20.43 -13.16 -9.06
CA PRO A 206 20.41 -14.17 -10.13
C PRO A 206 19.72 -13.68 -11.40
N SER A 207 18.59 -12.97 -11.25
CA SER A 207 17.84 -12.40 -12.38
C SER A 207 18.61 -11.26 -13.06
N MET A 208 19.36 -10.44 -12.29
CA MET A 208 20.22 -9.39 -12.82
C MET A 208 21.38 -9.94 -13.63
N VAL A 209 22.04 -11.01 -13.15
CA VAL A 209 23.12 -11.70 -13.88
C VAL A 209 22.61 -12.27 -15.20
N GLN A 210 21.40 -12.82 -15.20
CA GLN A 210 20.75 -13.34 -16.40
C GLN A 210 20.13 -12.26 -17.30
N SER A 211 20.20 -10.99 -16.90
CA SER A 211 19.54 -9.86 -17.60
C SER A 211 18.03 -10.06 -17.79
N LEU A 212 17.38 -10.70 -16.81
CA LEU A 212 15.95 -10.92 -16.74
C LEU A 212 15.37 -10.12 -15.57
N TYR A 213 14.33 -9.33 -15.82
CA TYR A 213 13.82 -8.36 -14.83
C TYR A 213 12.33 -8.53 -14.57
N PRO A 214 11.89 -9.67 -13.98
CA PRO A 214 10.49 -9.89 -13.65
C PRO A 214 10.01 -8.84 -12.65
N THR A 215 9.01 -8.06 -13.04
CA THR A 215 8.59 -6.87 -12.32
C THR A 215 7.89 -7.20 -11.00
N ALA A 216 8.59 -7.00 -9.88
CA ALA A 216 7.98 -6.96 -8.55
C ALA A 216 7.76 -5.51 -8.10
N PHE A 217 8.69 -4.62 -8.45
CA PHE A 217 8.53 -3.18 -8.25
C PHE A 217 9.03 -2.40 -9.48
N PRO A 218 8.15 -1.75 -10.25
CA PRO A 218 8.52 -1.07 -11.49
C PRO A 218 9.59 0.01 -11.31
N LEU A 219 10.55 0.02 -12.22
CA LEU A 219 11.66 0.97 -12.24
C LEU A 219 11.18 2.44 -12.22
N LYS A 220 10.11 2.75 -12.96
CA LYS A 220 9.51 4.10 -12.99
C LYS A 220 9.02 4.55 -11.61
N HIS A 221 8.60 3.63 -10.74
CA HIS A 221 8.14 3.95 -9.39
C HIS A 221 9.32 4.17 -8.45
N GLN A 222 10.37 3.35 -8.54
CA GLN A 222 11.61 3.58 -7.81
C GLN A 222 12.25 4.93 -8.16
N GLN A 223 12.29 5.28 -9.45
CA GLN A 223 12.78 6.59 -9.92
C GLN A 223 11.95 7.74 -9.36
N LYS A 224 10.61 7.60 -9.35
CA LYS A 224 9.72 8.61 -8.76
C LYS A 224 10.01 8.80 -7.27
N ASP A 225 10.21 7.71 -6.52
CA ASP A 225 10.47 7.77 -5.08
C ASP A 225 11.83 8.40 -4.78
N LEU A 226 12.87 8.10 -5.56
CA LEU A 226 14.17 8.78 -5.46
C LEU A 226 14.03 10.29 -5.69
N ARG A 227 13.30 10.70 -6.73
CA ARG A 227 13.04 12.13 -6.99
C ARG A 227 12.28 12.80 -5.84
N LEU A 228 11.29 12.14 -5.24
CA LEU A 228 10.56 12.66 -4.09
C LEU A 228 11.44 12.74 -2.84
N ALA A 229 12.31 11.75 -2.62
CA ALA A 229 13.26 11.77 -1.51
C ALA A 229 14.30 12.90 -1.66
N LEU A 230 14.80 13.15 -2.87
CA LEU A 230 15.69 14.29 -3.14
C LEU A 230 15.01 15.62 -2.84
N GLY A 231 13.74 15.80 -3.25
CA GLY A 231 12.98 17.01 -2.92
C GLY A 231 12.70 17.16 -1.42
N LEU A 232 12.50 16.04 -0.71
CA LEU A 232 12.40 16.05 0.76
C LEU A 232 13.72 16.48 1.40
N ALA A 233 14.85 15.92 0.94
CA ALA A 233 16.18 16.26 1.44
C ALA A 233 16.52 17.75 1.22
N GLU A 234 16.18 18.28 0.04
CA GLU A 234 16.32 19.71 -0.29
C GLU A 234 15.52 20.60 0.67
N SER A 235 14.26 20.23 0.97
CA SER A 235 13.40 21.01 1.87
C SER A 235 13.93 21.15 3.30
N VAL A 236 14.86 20.27 3.71
CA VAL A 236 15.51 20.30 5.02
C VAL A 236 17.02 20.54 4.92
N SER A 237 17.53 20.93 3.74
CA SER A 237 18.96 21.18 3.49
C SER A 237 19.88 20.01 3.87
N GLN A 238 19.42 18.78 3.71
CA GLN A 238 20.19 17.56 3.98
C GLN A 238 20.92 17.09 2.70
N PRO A 239 22.27 16.99 2.69
CA PRO A 239 22.99 16.42 1.56
C PRO A 239 22.70 14.93 1.37
N THR A 240 22.40 14.52 0.14
CA THR A 240 22.16 13.11 -0.26
C THR A 240 22.83 12.77 -1.61
N PRO A 241 24.17 12.85 -1.72
CA PRO A 241 24.87 12.73 -3.00
C PRO A 241 24.72 11.34 -3.66
N ILE A 242 24.72 10.27 -2.87
CA ILE A 242 24.57 8.89 -3.39
C ILE A 242 23.19 8.69 -4.02
N ALA A 243 22.13 9.20 -3.37
CA ALA A 243 20.78 9.13 -3.90
C ALA A 243 20.63 9.93 -5.20
N ALA A 244 21.32 11.07 -5.31
CA ALA A 244 21.33 11.88 -6.53
C ALA A 244 21.98 11.14 -7.69
N ALA A 245 23.15 10.53 -7.47
CA ALA A 245 23.82 9.69 -8.47
C ALA A 245 22.96 8.49 -8.89
N ALA A 246 22.37 7.78 -7.93
CA ALA A 246 21.46 6.67 -8.20
C ALA A 246 20.26 7.13 -9.05
N ASN A 247 19.64 8.27 -8.73
CA ASN A 247 18.52 8.80 -9.49
C ASN A 247 18.86 9.06 -10.97
N GLU A 248 20.08 9.50 -11.27
CA GLU A 248 20.53 9.65 -12.67
C GLU A 248 20.63 8.30 -13.38
N MET A 249 21.15 7.25 -12.72
CA MET A 249 21.17 5.90 -13.29
C MET A 249 19.75 5.40 -13.59
N TYR A 250 18.80 5.63 -12.68
CA TYR A 250 17.39 5.27 -12.91
C TYR A 250 16.76 6.07 -14.06
N LYS A 251 17.09 7.34 -14.23
CA LYS A 251 16.65 8.12 -15.40
C LYS A 251 17.20 7.56 -16.70
N VAL A 252 18.46 7.14 -16.73
CA VAL A 252 19.10 6.50 -17.88
C VAL A 252 18.44 5.15 -18.19
N ALA A 253 18.21 4.28 -17.20
CA ALA A 253 17.50 3.03 -17.43
C ALA A 253 16.08 3.26 -17.96
N LYS A 254 15.38 4.27 -17.42
CA LYS A 254 14.05 4.67 -17.89
C LYS A 254 14.07 5.13 -19.36
N SER A 255 15.07 5.92 -19.77
CA SER A 255 15.21 6.36 -21.17
C SER A 255 15.54 5.23 -22.13
N ARG A 256 16.11 4.12 -21.64
CA ARG A 256 16.30 2.86 -22.38
C ARG A 256 15.03 2.00 -22.49
N GLY A 257 13.86 2.50 -22.08
CA GLY A 257 12.59 1.79 -22.20
C GLY A 257 12.28 0.80 -21.06
N LEU A 258 13.09 0.80 -19.99
CA LEU A 258 12.98 -0.19 -18.91
C LEU A 258 11.99 0.23 -17.81
N SER A 259 11.07 1.15 -18.11
CA SER A 259 10.16 1.76 -17.12
C SER A 259 9.30 0.76 -16.35
N ASP A 260 8.81 -0.26 -17.06
CA ASP A 260 7.88 -1.28 -16.55
C ASP A 260 8.58 -2.57 -16.10
N GLN A 261 9.89 -2.66 -16.30
CA GLN A 261 10.71 -3.72 -15.73
C GLN A 261 10.95 -3.47 -14.24
N ASP A 262 11.46 -4.49 -13.54
CA ASP A 262 11.84 -4.33 -12.15
C ASP A 262 12.91 -3.25 -11.96
N PHE A 263 12.90 -2.57 -10.81
CA PHE A 263 13.91 -1.58 -10.47
C PHE A 263 15.35 -2.11 -10.48
N SER A 264 15.56 -3.43 -10.37
CA SER A 264 16.87 -4.06 -10.59
C SER A 264 17.42 -3.89 -12.01
N ALA A 265 16.58 -3.56 -12.99
CA ALA A 265 17.00 -3.20 -14.35
C ALA A 265 17.84 -1.91 -14.41
N VAL A 266 18.06 -1.22 -13.27
CA VAL A 266 19.02 -0.10 -13.19
C VAL A 266 20.43 -0.51 -13.59
N ILE A 267 20.83 -1.78 -13.44
CA ILE A 267 22.11 -2.30 -13.91
C ILE A 267 22.32 -2.05 -15.41
N GLU A 268 21.25 -2.08 -16.20
CA GLU A 268 21.30 -1.81 -17.64
C GLU A 268 21.70 -0.37 -17.94
N ALA A 269 21.52 0.59 -17.02
CA ALA A 269 22.01 1.96 -17.23
C ALA A 269 23.54 2.05 -17.29
N LEU A 270 24.22 1.13 -16.61
CA LEU A 270 25.67 1.13 -16.43
C LEU A 270 26.39 0.31 -17.50
N LYS A 271 25.68 -0.56 -18.22
CA LYS A 271 26.25 -1.27 -19.36
C LYS A 271 26.59 -0.29 -20.48
N VAL A 272 27.85 -0.32 -20.91
CA VAL A 272 28.33 0.41 -22.09
C VAL A 272 27.72 -0.25 -23.32
N LYS A 273 26.97 0.52 -24.13
CA LYS A 273 26.61 0.06 -25.47
C LYS A 273 27.90 -0.05 -26.25
N LEU A 274 28.34 -1.28 -26.54
CA LEU A 274 29.17 -1.49 -27.72
C LEU A 274 28.30 -1.04 -28.90
N GLN A 275 28.62 0.13 -29.46
CA GLN A 275 28.17 0.42 -30.81
C GLN A 275 28.78 -0.68 -31.66
N ASN A 276 27.95 -1.62 -32.13
CA ASN A 276 28.34 -2.43 -33.26
C ASN A 276 28.55 -1.43 -34.41
N GLN A 277 29.81 -1.03 -34.61
CA GLN A 277 30.25 -0.48 -35.88
C GLN A 277 29.91 -1.56 -36.90
N SER A 278 28.83 -1.31 -37.63
CA SER A 278 28.55 -2.05 -38.85
C SER A 278 29.57 -1.51 -39.83
N ASP A 279 30.48 -2.39 -40.26
CA ASP A 279 31.39 -2.15 -41.39
C ASP A 279 30.63 -1.66 -42.64
#